data_AF-A0A9E4IVD1-F1
#
_entry.id   AF-A0A9E4IVD1-F1
#
_cell.length_a   1.000
_cell.length_b   1.000
_cell.length_c   1.000
_cell.angle_alpha   90.00
_cell.angle_beta   90.00
_cell.angle_gamma   90.00
#
_symmetry.space_group_name_H-M   'P 1'
#
loop_
_entity.id
_entity.type
_entity.pdbx_description
1 polymer ?
#
loop_
_entity_poly.entity_id
_entity_poly.type
_entity_poly.pdbx_seq_one_letter_code
_entity_poly.pdbx_strand_id
1 'polypeptide(L)'
;MAYHPDTQAFYVPLLVSCERTTFGPGPELVEGGGGVGISRRAHLMHPERPDGVGEFVAIDVDGNVLWRHRTRTAIDSAALTTGGGLVVVGDWDRNLYVHDARSGEILFRTRMPSSVSGFPITYAVEGRQYLAIPVGTDPSLWSGISGQLTPEKQRPAGGHGIFVFTVADEVE
;
A
#
# COMPACT_ATOMS: atom_id res chain seq x y z
N MET A 1 2.62 0.62 -7.74
CA MET A 1 4.00 0.98 -8.12
C MET A 1 3.93 2.26 -8.94
N ALA A 2 4.93 3.13 -8.83
CA ALA A 2 5.09 4.31 -9.68
C ALA A 2 6.55 4.46 -10.13
N TYR A 3 6.80 5.19 -11.20
CA TYR A 3 8.14 5.51 -11.72
C TYR A 3 8.34 7.03 -11.71
N HIS A 4 9.48 7.50 -11.21
CA HIS A 4 9.85 8.92 -11.24
C HIS A 4 11.06 9.12 -12.16
N PRO A 5 10.95 9.93 -13.23
CA PRO A 5 12.03 10.08 -14.21
C PRO A 5 13.29 10.74 -13.63
N ASP A 6 13.16 11.77 -12.79
CA ASP A 6 14.34 12.51 -12.28
C ASP A 6 15.20 11.72 -11.27
N THR A 7 14.64 10.69 -10.67
CA THR A 7 15.38 9.75 -9.80
C THR A 7 15.69 8.45 -10.51
N GLN A 8 15.15 8.25 -11.72
CA GLN A 8 15.19 7.00 -12.47
C GLN A 8 14.88 5.79 -11.58
N ALA A 9 13.82 5.89 -10.77
CA ALA A 9 13.50 4.90 -9.76
C ALA A 9 12.02 4.48 -9.79
N PHE A 10 11.80 3.21 -9.45
CA PHE A 10 10.50 2.63 -9.14
C PHE A 10 10.22 2.68 -7.64
N TYR A 11 9.00 3.08 -7.29
CA TYR A 11 8.49 3.13 -5.93
C TYR A 11 7.46 2.03 -5.74
N VAL A 12 7.81 1.01 -4.95
CA VAL A 12 7.16 -0.29 -4.94
C VAL A 12 6.59 -0.60 -3.56
N PRO A 13 5.25 -0.66 -3.43
CA PRO A 13 4.58 -1.31 -2.31
C PRO A 13 4.87 -2.81 -2.31
N LEU A 14 5.42 -3.32 -1.21
CA LEU A 14 5.72 -4.73 -1.00
C LEU A 14 4.98 -5.25 0.23
N LEU A 15 4.52 -6.50 0.09
CA LEU A 15 4.05 -7.33 1.19
C LEU A 15 5.12 -8.39 1.46
N VAL A 16 5.68 -8.36 2.67
CA VAL A 16 6.73 -9.27 3.10
C VAL A 16 6.12 -10.30 4.04
N SER A 17 5.79 -11.47 3.51
CA SER A 17 5.30 -12.62 4.28
C SER A 17 5.68 -13.91 3.58
N CYS A 18 5.65 -15.01 4.31
CA CYS A 18 5.75 -16.35 3.75
C CYS A 18 4.36 -17.00 3.73
N GLU A 19 4.17 -17.98 2.87
CA GLU A 19 2.96 -18.80 2.84
C GLU A 19 3.36 -20.28 2.88
N ARG A 20 2.70 -21.05 3.75
CA ARG A 20 2.68 -22.51 3.67
C ARG A 20 1.32 -22.94 3.14
N THR A 21 1.35 -23.63 2.01
CA THR A 21 0.14 -24.12 1.37
C THR A 21 0.16 -25.64 1.24
N THR A 22 -0.91 -26.27 1.73
CA THR A 22 -1.18 -27.70 1.52
C THR A 22 -2.26 -27.84 0.47
N PHE A 23 -1.96 -28.56 -0.61
CA PHE A 23 -2.90 -28.83 -1.70
C PHE A 23 -3.65 -30.14 -1.44
N GLY A 24 -4.97 -30.09 -1.55
CA GLY A 24 -5.84 -31.25 -1.58
C GLY A 24 -6.20 -31.65 -3.02
N PRO A 25 -7.07 -32.66 -3.20
CA PRO A 25 -7.61 -32.99 -4.52
C PRO A 25 -8.31 -31.76 -5.14
N GLY A 26 -8.15 -31.60 -6.45
CA GLY A 26 -8.76 -30.51 -7.20
C GLY A 26 -10.29 -30.59 -7.17
N PRO A 27 -11.01 -29.44 -7.24
CA PRO A 27 -12.45 -29.45 -7.34
C PRO A 27 -12.88 -30.10 -8.66
N GLU A 28 -14.10 -30.59 -8.70
CA GLU A 28 -14.79 -30.82 -9.96
C GLU A 28 -14.94 -29.48 -10.69
N LEU A 29 -14.46 -29.43 -11.94
CA LEU A 29 -14.52 -28.22 -12.75
C LEU A 29 -15.91 -28.15 -13.41
N VAL A 30 -16.76 -27.29 -12.86
CA VAL A 30 -18.08 -26.96 -13.41
C VAL A 30 -18.12 -25.50 -13.82
N GLU A 31 -18.83 -25.19 -14.90
CA GLU A 31 -18.96 -23.83 -15.40
C GLU A 31 -19.51 -22.88 -14.32
N GLY A 32 -18.81 -21.77 -14.09
CA GLY A 32 -19.15 -20.80 -13.03
C GLY A 32 -18.83 -21.25 -11.59
N GLY A 33 -18.36 -22.47 -11.36
CA GLY A 33 -18.05 -23.00 -10.02
C GLY A 33 -16.70 -22.57 -9.45
N GLY A 34 -15.93 -21.78 -10.20
CA GLY A 34 -14.52 -21.50 -9.90
C GLY A 34 -13.62 -22.68 -10.26
N GLY A 35 -12.43 -22.72 -9.66
CA GLY A 35 -11.44 -23.76 -9.96
C GLY A 35 -10.19 -23.68 -9.10
N VAL A 36 -10.23 -22.93 -8.01
CA VAL A 36 -9.14 -22.91 -7.05
C VAL A 36 -9.21 -24.23 -6.27
N GLY A 37 -8.21 -25.08 -6.46
CA GLY A 37 -7.97 -26.29 -5.67
C GLY A 37 -8.28 -26.10 -4.19
N ILE A 38 -8.69 -27.16 -3.48
CA ILE A 38 -8.74 -27.09 -2.02
C ILE A 38 -7.30 -26.84 -1.54
N SER A 39 -7.03 -25.63 -1.06
CA SER A 39 -5.72 -25.26 -0.53
C SER A 39 -5.90 -24.75 0.89
N ARG A 40 -5.27 -25.42 1.86
CA ARG A 40 -5.15 -24.85 3.21
C ARG A 40 -3.92 -23.95 3.21
N ARG A 41 -4.14 -22.64 3.23
CA ARG A 41 -3.08 -21.64 3.29
C ARG A 41 -2.87 -21.19 4.73
N ALA A 42 -1.62 -21.08 5.12
CA ALA A 42 -1.22 -20.44 6.36
C ALA A 42 -0.17 -19.39 6.02
N HIS A 43 -0.50 -18.12 6.20
CA HIS A 43 0.47 -17.04 6.09
C HIS A 43 1.35 -17.04 7.35
N LEU A 44 2.62 -16.69 7.18
CA LEU A 44 3.64 -16.70 8.21
C LEU A 44 4.42 -15.39 8.12
N MET A 45 4.86 -14.88 9.26
CA MET A 45 5.83 -13.78 9.29
C MET A 45 7.11 -14.22 8.56
N HIS A 46 7.68 -13.31 7.77
CA HIS A 46 8.98 -13.56 7.17
C HIS A 46 10.04 -13.65 8.27
N PRO A 47 10.97 -14.63 8.28
CA PRO A 47 11.91 -14.84 9.37
C PRO A 47 12.79 -13.62 9.67
N GLU A 48 13.19 -12.89 8.63
CA GLU A 48 13.99 -11.66 8.76
C GLU A 48 13.15 -10.43 9.10
N ARG A 49 11.81 -10.50 8.97
CA ARG A 49 10.87 -9.42 9.24
C ARG A 49 9.74 -9.88 10.18
N PRO A 50 10.07 -10.25 11.43
CA PRO A 50 9.06 -10.68 12.41
C PRO A 50 8.19 -9.53 12.92
N ASP A 51 8.63 -8.29 12.68
CA ASP A 51 8.07 -7.05 13.20
C ASP A 51 7.00 -6.43 12.31
N GLY A 52 6.79 -6.92 11.09
CA GLY A 52 5.72 -6.43 10.22
C GLY A 52 5.75 -7.00 8.83
N VAL A 53 4.66 -6.77 8.10
CA VAL A 53 4.45 -7.33 6.75
C VAL A 53 4.52 -6.28 5.65
N GLY A 54 4.63 -4.99 5.96
CA GLY A 54 4.70 -3.93 4.96
C GLY A 54 6.11 -3.43 4.71
N GLU A 55 6.45 -3.25 3.45
CA GLU A 55 7.67 -2.55 3.04
C GLU A 55 7.36 -1.68 1.82
N PHE A 56 7.82 -0.44 1.83
CA PHE A 56 7.77 0.47 0.71
C PHE A 56 9.20 0.78 0.30
N VAL A 57 9.56 0.48 -0.95
CA VAL A 57 10.95 0.54 -1.41
C VAL A 57 11.06 1.43 -2.64
N ALA A 58 12.12 2.24 -2.68
CA ALA A 58 12.59 2.88 -3.90
C ALA A 58 13.77 2.07 -4.46
N ILE A 59 13.67 1.68 -5.73
CA ILE A 59 14.68 0.90 -6.44
C ILE A 59 14.99 1.63 -7.75
N ASP A 60 16.27 1.87 -8.05
CA ASP A 60 16.66 2.45 -9.34
C ASP A 60 16.47 1.47 -10.51
N VAL A 61 16.63 1.95 -11.75
CA VAL A 61 16.52 1.12 -12.96
C VAL A 61 17.57 0.01 -13.07
N ASP A 62 18.67 0.10 -12.31
CA ASP A 62 19.73 -0.91 -12.26
C ASP A 62 19.46 -1.98 -11.18
N GLY A 63 18.41 -1.79 -10.38
CA GLY A 63 18.00 -2.72 -9.32
C GLY A 63 18.59 -2.42 -7.95
N ASN A 64 19.29 -1.30 -7.75
CA ASN A 64 19.81 -0.92 -6.44
C ASN A 64 18.70 -0.32 -5.59
N VAL A 65 18.64 -0.73 -4.33
CA VAL A 65 17.72 -0.13 -3.38
C VAL A 65 18.26 1.20 -2.88
N LEU A 66 17.52 2.26 -3.16
CA LEU A 66 17.84 3.63 -2.74
C LEU A 66 17.45 3.85 -1.28
N TRP A 67 16.22 3.46 -0.92
CA TRP A 67 15.71 3.56 0.46
C TRP A 67 14.53 2.62 0.69
N ARG A 68 14.21 2.40 1.98
CA ARG A 68 13.07 1.57 2.43
C ARG A 68 12.34 2.24 3.59
N HIS A 69 11.01 2.18 3.56
CA HIS A 69 10.13 2.48 4.69
C HIS A 69 9.37 1.21 5.06
N ARG A 70 9.48 0.77 6.31
CA ARG A 70 8.90 -0.49 6.80
C ARG A 70 7.71 -0.18 7.71
N THR A 71 6.61 -0.90 7.51
CA THR A 71 5.37 -0.73 8.28
C THR A 71 4.94 -2.03 8.92
N ARG A 72 4.21 -1.91 10.03
CA ARG A 72 3.67 -3.09 10.74
C ARG A 72 2.73 -3.88 9.83
N THR A 73 1.81 -3.18 9.17
CA THR A 73 0.81 -3.75 8.25
C THR A 73 1.21 -3.52 6.80
N ALA A 74 0.55 -4.20 5.86
CA ALA A 74 0.81 -4.01 4.43
C ALA A 74 0.63 -2.56 3.99
N ILE A 75 1.45 -2.17 3.03
CA ILE A 75 1.13 -1.04 2.15
C ILE A 75 0.02 -1.50 1.22
N ASP A 76 -1.12 -0.80 1.24
CA ASP A 76 -2.40 -1.32 0.72
C ASP A 76 -2.93 -0.50 -0.47
N SER A 77 -2.19 0.53 -0.87
CA SER A 77 -2.45 1.35 -2.05
C SER A 77 -1.30 1.28 -3.05
N ALA A 78 -1.58 1.68 -4.28
CA ALA A 78 -0.54 1.97 -5.25
C ALA A 78 0.20 3.27 -4.86
N ALA A 79 1.49 3.32 -5.20
CA ALA A 79 2.25 4.56 -5.12
C ALA A 79 1.86 5.54 -6.24
N LEU A 80 1.96 6.84 -5.95
CA LEU A 80 1.88 7.94 -6.92
C LEU A 80 3.11 8.83 -6.76
N THR A 81 3.81 9.13 -7.85
CA THR A 81 4.93 10.08 -7.89
C THR A 81 4.50 11.38 -8.56
N THR A 82 5.06 12.53 -8.15
CA THR A 82 4.79 13.83 -8.78
C THR A 82 6.09 14.49 -9.25
N GLY A 83 6.01 15.39 -10.24
CA GLY A 83 7.18 16.16 -10.69
C GLY A 83 7.76 17.12 -9.64
N GLY A 84 7.09 17.29 -8.50
CA GLY A 84 7.62 18.02 -7.35
C GLY A 84 8.51 17.19 -6.43
N GLY A 85 8.85 15.95 -6.81
CA GLY A 85 9.69 15.07 -6.00
C GLY A 85 8.95 14.41 -4.83
N LEU A 86 7.63 14.25 -4.92
CA LEU A 86 6.83 13.60 -3.87
C LEU A 86 6.43 12.19 -4.27
N VAL A 87 6.28 11.32 -3.27
CA VAL A 87 5.76 9.96 -3.42
C VAL A 87 4.67 9.71 -2.39
N VAL A 88 3.45 9.45 -2.86
CA VAL A 88 2.28 9.22 -2.03
C VAL A 88 1.99 7.73 -1.96
N VAL A 89 1.76 7.23 -0.75
CA VAL A 89 1.35 5.85 -0.51
C VAL A 89 0.56 5.76 0.79
N GLY A 90 -0.22 4.71 0.95
CA GLY A 90 -0.98 4.46 2.16
C GLY A 90 -1.05 2.99 2.55
N ASP A 91 -1.26 2.76 3.84
CA ASP A 91 -1.21 1.45 4.46
C ASP A 91 -2.57 0.96 4.97
N TRP A 92 -2.59 -0.33 5.29
CA TRP A 92 -3.74 -1.02 5.85
C TRP A 92 -4.13 -0.47 7.23
N ASP A 93 -3.17 -0.04 8.05
CA ASP A 93 -3.40 0.64 9.34
C ASP A 93 -3.73 2.13 9.16
N ARG A 94 -4.32 2.50 8.02
CA ARG A 94 -5.00 3.78 7.78
C ARG A 94 -4.10 4.99 7.69
N ASN A 95 -2.80 4.81 7.53
CA ASN A 95 -1.88 5.92 7.37
C ASN A 95 -1.76 6.28 5.89
N LEU A 96 -1.96 7.55 5.58
CA LEU A 96 -1.51 8.16 4.34
C LEU A 96 -0.14 8.78 4.59
N TYR A 97 0.82 8.45 3.73
CA TYR A 97 2.19 8.94 3.76
C TYR A 97 2.49 9.74 2.49
N VAL A 98 3.20 10.85 2.65
CA VAL A 98 3.87 11.56 1.57
C VAL A 98 5.35 11.58 1.89
N HIS A 99 6.14 11.02 0.99
CA HIS A 99 7.59 10.91 1.09
C HIS A 99 8.29 11.88 0.14
N ASP A 100 9.48 12.32 0.51
CA ASP A 100 10.46 12.82 -0.46
C ASP A 100 10.94 11.67 -1.35
N ALA A 101 10.94 11.88 -2.67
CA ALA A 101 11.26 10.85 -3.65
C ALA A 101 12.72 10.40 -3.61
N ARG A 102 13.66 11.27 -3.19
CA ARG A 102 15.10 10.99 -3.20
C ARG A 102 15.54 10.34 -1.90
N SER A 103 15.13 10.87 -0.76
CA SER A 103 15.58 10.43 0.57
C SER A 103 14.67 9.38 1.19
N GLY A 104 13.39 9.34 0.81
CA GLY A 104 12.37 8.52 1.46
C GLY A 104 11.86 9.10 2.78
N GLU A 105 12.30 10.30 3.15
CA GLU A 105 11.82 11.01 4.35
C GLU A 105 10.31 11.20 4.30
N ILE A 106 9.63 10.94 5.42
CA ILE A 106 8.18 11.17 5.53
C ILE A 106 7.97 12.66 5.80
N LEU A 107 7.52 13.38 4.77
CA LEU A 107 7.23 14.82 4.85
C LEU A 107 5.84 15.09 5.44
N PHE A 108 4.90 14.18 5.20
CA PHE A 108 3.55 14.27 5.76
C PHE A 108 3.00 12.88 6.08
N ARG A 109 2.27 12.80 7.19
CA ARG A 109 1.52 11.62 7.58
C ARG A 109 0.21 12.02 8.23
N THR A 110 -0.88 11.38 7.82
CA THR A 110 -2.15 11.49 8.51
C THR A 110 -2.85 10.14 8.63
N ARG A 111 -3.69 9.99 9.66
CA ARG A 111 -4.49 8.79 9.87
C ARG A 111 -5.89 9.02 9.29
N MET A 112 -6.29 8.16 8.37
CA MET A 112 -7.57 8.18 7.68
C MET A 112 -8.65 7.41 8.46
N PRO A 113 -9.94 7.65 8.15
CA PRO A 113 -11.04 6.92 8.83
C PRO A 113 -11.00 5.41 8.63
N SER A 114 -10.58 4.94 7.45
CA SER A 114 -10.41 3.52 7.07
C SER A 114 -9.06 3.27 6.40
N SER A 115 -8.78 2.06 5.93
CA SER A 115 -7.51 1.73 5.24
C SER A 115 -7.34 2.58 3.99
N VAL A 116 -6.10 2.93 3.68
CA VAL A 116 -5.80 3.68 2.47
C VAL A 116 -5.49 2.69 1.36
N SER A 117 -6.47 2.46 0.49
CA SER A 117 -6.44 1.40 -0.52
C SER A 117 -6.72 1.92 -1.93
N GLY A 118 -6.38 1.14 -2.95
CA GLY A 118 -6.59 1.53 -4.36
C GLY A 118 -5.50 2.44 -4.92
N PHE A 119 -5.87 3.36 -5.80
CA PHE A 119 -4.93 4.11 -6.63
C PHE A 119 -5.09 5.63 -6.41
N PRO A 120 -4.13 6.30 -5.73
CA PRO A 120 -4.14 7.75 -5.61
C PRO A 120 -3.91 8.43 -6.97
N ILE A 121 -4.56 9.58 -7.16
CA ILE A 121 -4.37 10.44 -8.34
C ILE A 121 -4.12 11.88 -7.90
N THR A 122 -3.47 12.66 -8.76
CA THR A 122 -3.37 14.11 -8.60
C THR A 122 -3.84 14.83 -9.85
N TYR A 123 -4.45 16.00 -9.67
CA TYR A 123 -5.00 16.84 -10.73
C TYR A 123 -5.00 18.30 -10.30
N ALA A 124 -5.24 19.23 -11.22
CA ALA A 124 -5.33 20.65 -10.91
C ALA A 124 -6.72 21.20 -11.27
N VAL A 125 -7.21 22.13 -10.45
CA VAL A 125 -8.44 22.92 -10.70
C VAL A 125 -8.08 24.38 -10.45
N GLU A 126 -8.30 25.23 -11.45
CA GLU A 126 -8.04 26.68 -11.34
C GLU A 126 -6.61 27.00 -10.84
N GLY A 127 -5.62 26.24 -11.31
CA GLY A 127 -4.22 26.42 -10.93
C GLY A 127 -3.83 25.82 -9.58
N ARG A 128 -4.78 25.27 -8.80
CA ARG A 128 -4.50 24.60 -7.52
C ARG A 128 -4.43 23.08 -7.69
N GLN A 129 -3.37 22.46 -7.14
CA GLN A 129 -3.16 21.02 -7.20
C GLN A 129 -3.90 20.29 -6.07
N TYR A 130 -4.54 19.18 -6.42
CA TYR A 130 -5.26 18.31 -5.50
C TYR A 130 -4.74 16.87 -5.58
N LEU A 131 -4.75 16.17 -4.45
CA LEU A 131 -4.51 14.74 -4.32
C LEU A 131 -5.81 14.08 -3.92
N ALA A 132 -6.33 13.16 -4.73
CA ALA A 132 -7.49 12.34 -4.38
C ALA A 132 -7.06 10.90 -4.11
N ILE A 133 -7.56 10.32 -3.02
CA ILE A 133 -7.23 8.97 -2.61
C ILE A 133 -8.47 8.20 -2.14
N PRO A 134 -8.70 6.98 -2.64
CA PRO A 134 -9.70 6.10 -2.07
C PRO A 134 -9.27 5.63 -0.68
N VAL A 135 -10.23 5.63 0.23
CA VAL A 135 -10.07 5.13 1.58
C VAL A 135 -11.19 4.14 1.81
N GLY A 136 -10.85 2.94 2.20
CA GLY A 136 -11.81 1.89 2.51
C GLY A 136 -11.18 0.53 2.69
N THR A 137 -11.98 -0.41 3.18
CA THR A 137 -11.58 -1.81 3.26
C THR A 137 -11.67 -2.43 1.88
N ASP A 138 -10.67 -3.22 1.54
CA ASP A 138 -10.59 -3.98 0.29
C ASP A 138 -10.48 -5.49 0.61
N PRO A 139 -11.00 -6.36 -0.26
CA PRO A 139 -10.90 -7.81 -0.09
C PRO A 139 -9.60 -8.39 -0.68
N SER A 140 -8.54 -7.59 -0.87
CA SER A 140 -7.29 -8.11 -1.45
C SER A 140 -6.60 -9.11 -0.53
N LEU A 141 -5.74 -9.95 -1.10
CA LEU A 141 -4.91 -10.87 -0.31
C LEU A 141 -4.00 -10.11 0.69
N TRP A 142 -3.56 -8.89 0.37
CA TRP A 142 -2.66 -8.06 1.18
C TRP A 142 -3.36 -7.65 2.47
N SER A 143 -4.60 -7.24 2.29
CA SER A 143 -5.53 -6.90 3.35
C SER A 143 -5.87 -8.10 4.23
N GLY A 144 -6.07 -9.29 3.64
CA GLY A 144 -6.27 -10.54 4.37
C GLY A 144 -5.04 -10.98 5.17
N ILE A 145 -3.85 -10.88 4.59
CA ILE A 145 -2.57 -11.24 5.24
C ILE A 145 -2.28 -10.32 6.42
N SER A 146 -2.49 -9.01 6.27
CA SER A 146 -2.37 -8.05 7.37
C SER A 146 -3.33 -8.39 8.52
N GLY A 147 -4.61 -8.66 8.21
CA GLY A 147 -5.58 -9.05 9.23
C GLY A 147 -5.19 -10.33 10.00
N GLN A 148 -4.54 -11.29 9.33
CA GLN A 148 -4.11 -12.55 9.96
C GLN A 148 -2.80 -12.41 10.76
N LEU A 149 -1.80 -11.69 10.22
CA LEU A 149 -0.46 -11.64 10.79
C LEU A 149 -0.25 -10.47 11.77
N THR A 150 -1.12 -9.46 11.75
CA THR A 150 -1.08 -8.33 12.69
C THR A 150 -2.43 -8.16 13.42
N PRO A 151 -2.87 -9.15 14.21
CA PRO A 151 -4.21 -9.15 14.83
C PRO A 151 -4.40 -8.02 15.85
N GLU A 152 -3.33 -7.43 16.37
CA GLU A 152 -3.36 -6.26 17.25
C GLU A 152 -3.74 -4.96 16.51
N LYS A 153 -3.69 -4.96 15.18
CA LYS A 153 -4.09 -3.83 14.33
C LYS A 153 -5.53 -4.01 13.89
N GLN A 154 -6.37 -3.06 14.26
CA GLN A 154 -7.79 -3.07 13.90
C GLN A 154 -8.14 -1.83 13.08
N ARG A 155 -8.91 -2.05 12.01
CA ARG A 155 -9.49 -1.00 11.18
C ARG A 155 -11.02 -1.03 11.29
N PRO A 156 -11.70 0.12 11.29
CA PRO A 156 -13.16 0.17 11.31
C PRO A 156 -13.76 -0.48 10.06
N ALA A 157 -14.95 -1.06 10.21
CA ALA A 157 -15.72 -1.61 9.09
C ALA A 157 -16.34 -0.55 8.15
N GLY A 158 -16.17 0.74 8.47
CA GLY A 158 -16.71 1.86 7.70
C GLY A 158 -15.69 2.97 7.51
N GLY A 159 -16.18 4.18 7.17
CA GLY A 159 -15.32 5.32 6.83
C GLY A 159 -14.78 5.26 5.41
N HIS A 160 -15.51 4.63 4.50
CA HIS A 160 -15.16 4.52 3.10
C HIS A 160 -15.47 5.83 2.36
N GLY A 161 -14.61 6.24 1.45
CA GLY A 161 -14.82 7.43 0.64
C GLY A 161 -13.59 7.81 -0.19
N ILE A 162 -13.72 8.89 -0.94
CA ILE A 162 -12.60 9.54 -1.61
C ILE A 162 -12.27 10.79 -0.81
N PHE A 163 -11.02 10.88 -0.35
CA PHE A 163 -10.53 12.05 0.38
C PHE A 163 -9.66 12.88 -0.55
N VAL A 164 -9.87 14.20 -0.52
CA VAL A 164 -9.16 15.14 -1.38
C VAL A 164 -8.35 16.09 -0.52
N PHE A 165 -7.06 16.19 -0.82
CA PHE A 165 -6.08 17.01 -0.11
C PHE A 165 -5.53 18.09 -1.04
N THR A 166 -5.13 19.20 -0.45
CA THR A 166 -4.36 20.28 -1.06
C THR A 166 -3.42 20.85 -0.01
N VAL A 167 -2.32 21.46 -0.44
CA VAL A 167 -1.48 22.25 0.46
C VAL A 167 -2.34 23.43 0.95
N ALA A 168 -2.31 23.68 2.26
CA ALA A 168 -2.98 24.83 2.85
C ALA A 168 -2.28 26.11 2.38
N ASP A 169 -3.05 27.17 2.17
CA ASP A 169 -2.46 28.48 1.97
C ASP A 169 -1.83 28.92 3.30
N GLU A 170 -0.68 29.59 3.27
CA GLU A 170 -0.04 30.07 4.51
C GLU A 170 -1.04 30.90 5.31
N VAL A 171 -1.32 30.47 6.54
CA VAL A 171 -2.11 31.25 7.48
C VAL A 171 -1.14 32.26 8.10
N GLU A 172 -1.28 33.52 7.69
CA GLU A 172 -0.57 34.66 8.30
C GLU A 172 -0.95 34.83 9.79
#